data_AF-A0A959UP03-F1
#
_entry.id   AF-A0A959UP03-F1
#
_cell.length_a   1.000
_cell.length_b   1.000
_cell.length_c   1.000
_cell.angle_alpha   90.00
_cell.angle_beta   90.00
_cell.angle_gamma   90.00
#
_symmetry.space_group_name_H-M   'P 1'
#
loop_
_entity.id
_entity.type
_entity.pdbx_description
1 polymer ?
#
loop_
_entity_poly.entity_id
_entity_poly.type
_entity_poly.pdbx_seq_one_letter_code
_entity_poly.pdbx_strand_id
1 'polypeptide(L)'
;MKHLSPVLLVYVYMVIMSFAFTESQSQTSLVEGNAFLENQTNHDSIKVVFERVAPGVLFDSVYTDESGHFSKEISQGLYIVHYSIPGYISYTFDDEIPIYATTYLPQVNLEMAGIGGNIDGILEFGTYKVSSDLIVQDQHTLMIEPGTKLLFKENVRFIVKGNLSAIGSHDDSISFSAFGAEKWNGIRFYNTGESNTIGFAIIENSDSSGIRCINANATFHDVTIKNNSYQMGWFDNGGGGLSILNSDIELTNAHIHDNYSYFGGGIHCAYSNLSLFGSEISNNSCFYTAGGILSYYYSNVNLTNTIITNNVSINPEEKAAHGIYNDPECFINMHNCIVSNNQGDGIYAYKGNLKLYNCNLVQNLHHGINHYETDLSVTNSIISFNNDHGVHYSSSQISSLTFLNNNNVYGNGSANYYNCGEWYGINVTVNSNGDSCDAFNNLHLDPLYEDTANFNYHLLSVSPCIDAGVNDSVQIQFDLDLLNRIWDGNGDEIAIVDMGAYEHNSIPNEVDETTLANENKIHVYPNPAKDFLYVEPNQCCESVNIILFDISGQPVLNEKLKSISSQESVKLDISGLPDGLYFGRVIENGSAGCFKLIK
;
A
#
# COMPACT_ATOMS: atom_id res chain seq x y z
N MET A 1 -35.70 -45.61 58.58
CA MET A 1 -34.96 -46.89 58.47
C MET A 1 -35.92 -48.00 58.09
N LYS A 2 -35.68 -48.63 56.93
CA LYS A 2 -35.91 -50.06 56.58
C LYS A 2 -37.37 -50.54 56.43
N HIS A 3 -37.82 -51.23 55.37
CA HIS A 3 -37.17 -51.87 54.20
C HIS A 3 -38.17 -52.06 53.04
N LEU A 4 -37.69 -51.98 51.79
CA LEU A 4 -38.33 -52.50 50.56
C LEU A 4 -38.25 -54.05 50.47
N SER A 5 -39.20 -54.69 49.76
CA SER A 5 -39.00 -55.54 48.54
C SER A 5 -40.19 -56.49 48.27
N PRO A 6 -40.35 -57.11 47.09
CA PRO A 6 -40.74 -56.49 45.82
C PRO A 6 -42.03 -57.12 45.27
N VAL A 7 -43.01 -56.25 45.03
CA VAL A 7 -44.28 -56.52 44.34
C VAL A 7 -44.06 -56.26 42.84
N LEU A 8 -44.51 -57.20 41.99
CA LEU A 8 -45.15 -56.87 40.72
C LEU A 8 -44.27 -56.17 39.66
N LEU A 9 -43.21 -56.83 39.18
CA LEU A 9 -42.36 -56.31 38.10
C LEU A 9 -42.36 -57.14 36.80
N VAL A 10 -43.39 -57.95 36.54
CA VAL A 10 -43.40 -58.86 35.36
C VAL A 10 -44.59 -58.66 34.40
N TYR A 11 -45.61 -57.87 34.76
CA TYR A 11 -46.78 -57.66 33.89
C TYR A 11 -46.91 -56.27 33.24
N VAL A 12 -45.94 -55.37 33.46
CA VAL A 12 -45.90 -54.04 32.80
C VAL A 12 -44.87 -54.00 31.64
N TYR A 13 -44.11 -55.08 31.42
CA TYR A 13 -43.04 -55.11 30.41
C TYR A 13 -43.44 -55.72 29.04
N MET A 14 -44.72 -56.07 28.81
CA MET A 14 -45.20 -56.64 27.54
C MET A 14 -46.38 -55.88 26.91
N VAL A 15 -46.51 -54.58 27.18
CA VAL A 15 -47.36 -53.66 26.36
C VAL A 15 -46.61 -52.36 25.99
N ILE A 16 -45.31 -52.24 26.30
CA ILE A 16 -44.48 -51.06 25.95
C ILE A 16 -43.40 -51.45 24.91
N MET A 17 -43.80 -52.18 23.87
CA MET A 17 -42.95 -52.50 22.71
C MET A 17 -43.79 -52.53 21.42
N SER A 18 -44.70 -51.56 21.29
CA SER A 18 -45.37 -51.25 20.01
C SER A 18 -45.89 -49.82 19.94
N PHE A 19 -45.27 -48.88 20.66
CA PHE A 19 -45.16 -47.53 20.13
C PHE A 19 -43.89 -47.57 19.28
N ALA A 20 -44.06 -47.88 18.00
CA ALA A 20 -43.13 -47.32 17.04
C ALA A 20 -43.16 -45.82 17.34
N PHE A 21 -42.04 -45.28 17.84
CA PHE A 21 -41.69 -43.92 17.49
C PHE A 21 -41.64 -43.96 15.96
N THR A 22 -42.76 -43.65 15.32
CA THR A 22 -42.68 -42.99 14.04
C THR A 22 -41.97 -41.71 14.39
N GLU A 23 -40.64 -41.67 14.19
CA GLU A 23 -40.02 -40.43 13.74
C GLU A 23 -40.96 -39.96 12.64
N SER A 24 -41.75 -38.91 12.91
CA SER A 24 -42.32 -38.17 11.81
C SER A 24 -41.10 -37.72 11.03
N GLN A 25 -40.78 -38.40 9.93
CA GLN A 25 -39.86 -37.84 8.95
C GLN A 25 -40.40 -36.44 8.72
N SER A 26 -39.67 -35.41 9.17
CA SER A 26 -40.06 -34.06 8.82
C SER A 26 -39.97 -34.04 7.31
N GLN A 27 -41.12 -34.05 6.63
CA GLN A 27 -41.12 -33.90 5.19
C GLN A 27 -40.38 -32.59 4.93
N THR A 28 -39.31 -32.67 4.15
CA THR A 28 -38.58 -31.51 3.68
C THR A 28 -39.15 -31.09 2.34
N SER A 29 -39.04 -29.81 2.04
CA SER A 29 -39.36 -29.22 0.76
C SER A 29 -38.22 -28.32 0.33
N LEU A 30 -37.95 -28.31 -0.97
CA LEU A 30 -36.97 -27.44 -1.57
C LEU A 30 -37.51 -26.00 -1.61
N VAL A 31 -36.73 -25.05 -1.12
CA VAL A 31 -36.99 -23.61 -1.30
C VAL A 31 -35.85 -23.00 -2.08
N GLU A 32 -36.20 -22.24 -3.12
CA GLU A 32 -35.24 -21.60 -4.01
C GLU A 32 -35.63 -20.14 -4.22
N GLY A 33 -34.67 -19.28 -4.52
CA GLY A 33 -34.95 -17.89 -4.83
C GLY A 33 -33.69 -17.15 -5.25
N ASN A 34 -33.86 -15.87 -5.57
CA ASN A 34 -32.75 -14.98 -5.90
C ASN A 34 -32.83 -13.72 -5.05
N ALA A 35 -31.69 -13.27 -4.54
CA ALA A 35 -31.54 -11.98 -3.88
C ALA A 35 -30.37 -11.22 -4.50
N PHE A 36 -30.58 -9.93 -4.76
CA PHE A 36 -29.59 -9.07 -5.41
C PHE A 36 -29.27 -7.87 -4.52
N LEU A 37 -28.01 -7.45 -4.55
CA LEU A 37 -27.51 -6.25 -3.88
C LEU A 37 -27.58 -5.07 -4.83
N GLU A 38 -28.14 -3.94 -4.38
CA GLU A 38 -28.08 -2.68 -5.13
C GLU A 38 -26.63 -2.36 -5.52
N ASN A 39 -26.43 -2.08 -6.83
CA ASN A 39 -25.18 -1.61 -7.42
C ASN A 39 -23.96 -2.53 -7.25
N GLN A 40 -24.18 -3.84 -7.11
CA GLN A 40 -23.13 -4.85 -7.17
C GLN A 40 -23.34 -5.77 -8.36
N THR A 41 -22.26 -6.41 -8.80
CA THR A 41 -22.30 -7.50 -9.79
C THR A 41 -22.09 -8.87 -9.16
N ASN A 42 -21.55 -8.92 -7.94
CA ASN A 42 -21.44 -10.12 -7.12
C ASN A 42 -22.48 -10.02 -5.99
N HIS A 43 -23.28 -11.07 -5.84
CA HIS A 43 -24.38 -11.16 -4.88
C HIS A 43 -24.25 -12.36 -3.92
N ASP A 44 -23.02 -12.86 -3.75
CA ASP A 44 -22.70 -13.92 -2.79
C ASP A 44 -22.96 -13.47 -1.34
N SER A 45 -23.15 -14.44 -0.45
CA SER A 45 -23.13 -14.25 1.00
C SER A 45 -24.28 -13.42 1.58
N ILE A 46 -25.37 -13.21 0.85
CA ILE A 46 -26.62 -12.70 1.42
C ILE A 46 -27.20 -13.80 2.31
N LYS A 47 -27.34 -13.53 3.61
CA LYS A 47 -27.92 -14.48 4.54
C LYS A 47 -29.43 -14.50 4.39
N VAL A 48 -29.97 -15.66 4.03
CA VAL A 48 -31.41 -15.93 4.00
C VAL A 48 -31.76 -16.79 5.21
N VAL A 49 -32.56 -16.26 6.13
CA VAL A 49 -33.00 -16.96 7.35
C VAL A 49 -34.47 -17.35 7.19
N PHE A 50 -34.75 -18.63 7.42
CA PHE A 50 -36.08 -19.20 7.43
C PHE A 50 -36.50 -19.44 8.89
N GLU A 51 -37.37 -18.58 9.42
CA GLU A 51 -37.99 -18.76 10.73
C GLU A 51 -39.34 -19.47 10.55
N ARG A 52 -39.41 -20.76 10.86
CA ARG A 52 -40.68 -21.48 10.85
C ARG A 52 -41.52 -21.03 12.03
N VAL A 53 -42.76 -20.61 11.81
CA VAL A 53 -43.70 -20.21 12.86
C VAL A 53 -44.77 -21.28 13.17
N ALA A 54 -45.04 -22.20 12.23
CA ALA A 54 -45.93 -23.35 12.42
C ALA A 54 -45.45 -24.60 11.65
N PRO A 55 -45.60 -25.83 12.19
CA PRO A 55 -46.28 -26.21 13.44
C PRO A 55 -45.47 -25.96 14.73
N GLY A 56 -44.23 -25.48 14.60
CA GLY A 56 -43.41 -25.09 15.74
C GLY A 56 -42.16 -24.34 15.28
N VAL A 57 -41.59 -23.56 16.21
CA VAL A 57 -40.45 -22.69 15.92
C VAL A 57 -39.21 -23.48 15.55
N LEU A 58 -38.63 -23.17 14.39
CA LEU A 58 -37.39 -23.74 13.91
C LEU A 58 -36.67 -22.70 13.04
N PHE A 59 -35.36 -22.60 13.17
CA PHE A 59 -34.54 -21.71 12.36
C PHE A 59 -33.71 -22.53 11.39
N ASP A 60 -33.64 -22.07 10.15
CA ASP A 60 -32.68 -22.54 9.19
C ASP A 60 -32.12 -21.35 8.39
N SER A 61 -30.99 -21.50 7.72
CA SER A 61 -30.43 -20.44 6.89
C SER A 61 -29.60 -20.95 5.72
N VAL A 62 -29.52 -20.16 4.66
CA VAL A 62 -28.64 -20.37 3.51
C VAL A 62 -27.99 -19.05 3.12
N TYR A 63 -26.88 -19.12 2.41
CA TYR A 63 -26.24 -17.97 1.78
C TYR A 63 -26.45 -18.06 0.27
N THR A 64 -26.64 -16.91 -0.38
CA THR A 64 -26.64 -16.84 -1.84
C THR A 64 -25.25 -17.14 -2.41
N ASP A 65 -25.19 -17.60 -3.66
CA ASP A 65 -23.96 -17.65 -4.46
C ASP A 65 -23.68 -16.32 -5.19
N GLU A 66 -22.58 -16.22 -5.95
CA GLU A 66 -22.19 -15.01 -6.70
C GLU A 66 -23.28 -14.47 -7.64
N SER A 67 -24.15 -15.34 -8.16
CA SER A 67 -25.26 -14.96 -9.04
C SER A 67 -26.47 -14.43 -8.27
N GLY A 68 -26.46 -14.50 -6.94
CA GLY A 68 -27.55 -14.13 -6.04
C GLY A 68 -28.54 -15.27 -5.81
N HIS A 69 -28.27 -16.47 -6.33
CA HIS A 69 -29.16 -17.60 -6.22
C HIS A 69 -28.97 -18.34 -4.89
N PHE A 70 -30.04 -18.85 -4.31
CA PHE A 70 -29.97 -19.79 -3.19
C PHE A 70 -30.96 -20.95 -3.39
N SER A 71 -30.59 -22.11 -2.88
CA SER A 71 -31.40 -23.33 -2.91
C SER A 71 -31.16 -24.13 -1.63
N LYS A 72 -32.23 -24.51 -0.92
CA LYS A 72 -32.12 -25.27 0.34
C LYS A 72 -33.31 -26.17 0.59
N GLU A 73 -33.05 -27.39 1.05
CA GLU A 73 -34.10 -28.23 1.63
C GLU A 73 -34.35 -27.83 3.09
N ILE A 74 -35.58 -27.48 3.41
CA ILE A 74 -36.02 -27.15 4.78
C ILE A 74 -37.25 -27.97 5.14
N SER A 75 -37.50 -28.17 6.43
CA SER A 75 -38.72 -28.85 6.90
C SER A 75 -39.98 -28.14 6.40
N GLN A 76 -41.04 -28.88 6.13
CA GLN A 76 -42.31 -28.26 5.75
C GLN A 76 -42.92 -27.45 6.90
N GLY A 77 -43.61 -26.37 6.55
CA GLY A 77 -44.26 -25.49 7.50
C GLY A 77 -44.59 -24.11 6.94
N LEU A 78 -44.91 -23.20 7.85
CA LEU A 78 -45.21 -21.80 7.57
C LEU A 78 -44.05 -20.95 8.08
N TYR A 79 -43.51 -20.07 7.24
CA TYR A 79 -42.22 -19.40 7.46
C TYR A 79 -42.30 -17.89 7.36
N ILE A 80 -41.58 -17.18 8.23
CA ILE A 80 -41.12 -15.81 8.00
C ILE A 80 -39.70 -15.90 7.43
N VAL A 81 -39.44 -15.20 6.34
CA VAL A 81 -38.14 -15.27 5.65
C VAL A 81 -37.48 -13.90 5.67
N HIS A 82 -36.24 -13.87 6.17
CA HIS A 82 -35.44 -12.67 6.33
C HIS A 82 -34.20 -12.72 5.45
N TYR A 83 -33.81 -11.57 4.91
CA TYR A 83 -32.61 -11.38 4.11
C TYR A 83 -31.78 -10.30 4.77
N SER A 84 -30.50 -10.59 5.02
CA SER A 84 -29.60 -9.62 5.60
C SER A 84 -28.16 -9.81 5.12
N ILE A 85 -27.47 -8.67 5.04
CA ILE A 85 -26.05 -8.58 4.77
C ILE A 85 -25.58 -7.21 5.28
N PRO A 86 -24.40 -7.11 5.93
CA PRO A 86 -23.92 -5.84 6.45
C PRO A 86 -23.80 -4.74 5.38
N GLY A 87 -24.15 -3.52 5.75
CA GLY A 87 -24.20 -2.38 4.82
C GLY A 87 -25.48 -2.30 3.95
N TYR A 88 -26.44 -3.23 4.10
CA TYR A 88 -27.71 -3.19 3.38
C TYR A 88 -28.91 -3.18 4.34
N ILE A 89 -30.00 -2.56 3.89
CA ILE A 89 -31.27 -2.57 4.61
C ILE A 89 -31.82 -4.00 4.54
N SER A 90 -31.94 -4.65 5.70
CA SER A 90 -32.48 -6.01 5.78
C SER A 90 -33.93 -6.06 5.28
N TYR A 91 -34.28 -7.12 4.56
CA TYR A 91 -35.63 -7.33 4.03
C TYR A 91 -36.31 -8.49 4.76
N THR A 92 -37.60 -8.37 5.01
CA THR A 92 -38.43 -9.44 5.57
C THR A 92 -39.73 -9.45 4.78
N PHE A 93 -40.21 -10.63 4.38
CA PHE A 93 -41.54 -10.74 3.76
C PHE A 93 -42.62 -10.41 4.80
N ASP A 94 -43.56 -9.55 4.41
CA ASP A 94 -44.67 -9.14 5.27
C ASP A 94 -45.63 -10.29 5.60
N ASP A 95 -45.78 -11.24 4.67
CA ASP A 95 -46.66 -12.39 4.80
C ASP A 95 -45.89 -13.66 5.18
N GLU A 96 -46.54 -14.52 5.96
CA GLU A 96 -46.05 -15.86 6.26
C GLU A 96 -46.13 -16.77 5.01
N ILE A 97 -45.02 -17.41 4.65
CA ILE A 97 -44.87 -18.18 3.41
C ILE A 97 -45.08 -19.67 3.67
N PRO A 98 -46.09 -20.31 3.07
CA PRO A 98 -46.31 -21.74 3.21
C PRO A 98 -45.33 -22.53 2.33
N ILE A 99 -44.53 -23.40 2.94
CA ILE A 99 -43.55 -24.26 2.27
C ILE A 99 -43.95 -25.71 2.54
N TYR A 100 -44.81 -26.25 1.68
CA TYR A 100 -45.32 -27.64 1.73
C TYR A 100 -45.01 -28.44 0.46
N ALA A 101 -44.34 -27.82 -0.51
CA ALA A 101 -43.83 -28.40 -1.76
C ALA A 101 -42.62 -27.57 -2.21
N THR A 102 -42.01 -27.89 -3.35
CA THR A 102 -40.97 -27.02 -3.94
C THR A 102 -41.52 -25.60 -4.12
N THR A 103 -40.90 -24.63 -3.48
CA THR A 103 -41.33 -23.23 -3.45
C THR A 103 -40.26 -22.33 -4.04
N TYR A 104 -40.64 -21.50 -5.00
CA TYR A 104 -39.81 -20.44 -5.55
C TYR A 104 -40.19 -19.11 -4.91
N LEU A 105 -39.27 -18.52 -4.15
CA LEU A 105 -39.46 -17.22 -3.51
C LEU A 105 -39.33 -16.09 -4.54
N PRO A 106 -40.13 -15.01 -4.42
CA PRO A 106 -39.96 -13.81 -5.24
C PRO A 106 -38.54 -13.26 -5.12
N GLN A 107 -38.06 -12.65 -6.20
CA GLN A 107 -36.78 -11.94 -6.19
C GLN A 107 -36.80 -10.80 -5.16
N VAL A 108 -35.74 -10.71 -4.35
CA VAL A 108 -35.51 -9.62 -3.41
C VAL A 108 -34.35 -8.76 -3.90
N ASN A 109 -34.48 -7.44 -3.84
CA ASN A 109 -33.37 -6.51 -4.06
C ASN A 109 -33.12 -5.77 -2.74
N LEU A 110 -31.94 -5.92 -2.16
CA LEU A 110 -31.53 -5.24 -0.94
C LEU A 110 -30.94 -3.87 -1.30
N GLU A 111 -31.46 -2.81 -0.69
CA GLU A 111 -30.98 -1.44 -0.86
C GLU A 111 -29.81 -1.15 0.08
N MET A 112 -28.84 -0.36 -0.37
CA MET A 112 -27.68 0.01 0.46
C MET A 112 -28.12 0.88 1.65
N ALA A 113 -27.51 0.63 2.81
CA ALA A 113 -27.68 1.46 3.98
C ALA A 113 -27.08 2.86 3.75
N GLY A 114 -27.91 3.89 3.93
CA GLY A 114 -27.50 5.28 3.82
C GLY A 114 -26.87 5.79 5.12
N ILE A 115 -25.68 6.39 5.03
CA ILE A 115 -25.04 7.10 6.14
C ILE A 115 -24.70 8.54 5.76
N GLY A 116 -24.45 9.39 6.76
CA GLY A 116 -24.06 10.79 6.57
C GLY A 116 -24.26 11.62 7.83
N GLY A 117 -23.65 12.81 7.85
CA GLY A 117 -23.60 13.65 9.05
C GLY A 117 -22.47 13.24 10.00
N ASN A 118 -22.66 13.54 11.29
CA ASN A 118 -21.65 13.21 12.30
C ASN A 118 -21.57 11.70 12.53
N ILE A 119 -20.36 11.17 12.65
CA ILE A 119 -20.09 9.76 12.94
C ILE A 119 -18.99 9.63 14.01
N ASP A 120 -19.10 8.58 14.83
CA ASP A 120 -18.19 8.25 15.93
C ASP A 120 -18.30 6.75 16.24
N GLY A 121 -17.30 6.18 16.92
CA GLY A 121 -17.28 4.78 17.32
C GLY A 121 -16.79 3.84 16.23
N ILE A 122 -17.42 2.68 16.07
CA ILE A 122 -17.03 1.65 15.11
C ILE A 122 -18.00 1.67 13.93
N LEU A 123 -17.48 1.77 12.71
CA LEU A 123 -18.20 1.45 11.49
C LEU A 123 -17.88 0.00 11.13
N GLU A 124 -18.86 -0.87 11.34
CA GLU A 124 -18.76 -2.30 11.06
C GLU A 124 -18.50 -2.56 9.56
N PHE A 125 -17.95 -3.74 9.26
CA PHE A 125 -17.78 -4.21 7.89
C PHE A 125 -19.07 -4.08 7.09
N GLY A 126 -18.99 -3.51 5.89
CA GLY A 126 -20.14 -3.40 4.99
C GLY A 126 -19.90 -2.46 3.82
N THR A 127 -20.86 -2.37 2.92
CA THR A 127 -20.87 -1.38 1.83
C THR A 127 -21.91 -0.30 2.13
N TYR A 128 -21.49 0.95 2.33
CA TYR A 128 -22.35 2.04 2.75
C TYR A 128 -22.46 3.13 1.70
N LYS A 129 -23.67 3.69 1.55
CA LYS A 129 -23.94 4.82 0.67
C LYS A 129 -23.89 6.11 1.47
N VAL A 130 -22.87 6.93 1.24
CA VAL A 130 -22.68 8.19 1.95
C VAL A 130 -23.44 9.31 1.21
N SER A 131 -24.57 9.72 1.78
CA SER A 131 -25.53 10.61 1.10
C SER A 131 -25.38 12.10 1.45
N SER A 132 -24.61 12.42 2.47
CA SER A 132 -24.22 13.77 2.89
C SER A 132 -22.84 13.71 3.54
N ASP A 133 -22.19 14.86 3.75
CA ASP A 133 -20.85 14.90 4.35
C ASP A 133 -20.78 14.03 5.60
N LEU A 134 -19.81 13.11 5.61
CA LEU A 134 -19.52 12.27 6.77
C LEU A 134 -18.49 12.99 7.62
N ILE A 135 -18.74 13.16 8.92
CA ILE A 135 -17.93 14.05 9.76
C ILE A 135 -17.53 13.37 11.06
N VAL A 136 -16.23 13.14 11.25
CA VAL A 136 -15.66 12.85 12.57
C VAL A 136 -15.38 14.18 13.26
N GLN A 137 -16.18 14.52 14.26
CA GLN A 137 -16.04 15.79 14.98
C GLN A 137 -14.81 15.78 15.88
N ASP A 138 -14.36 16.96 16.30
CA ASP A 138 -13.31 17.10 17.32
C ASP A 138 -13.67 16.28 18.57
N GLN A 139 -12.66 15.69 19.22
CA GLN A 139 -12.77 14.79 20.37
C GLN A 139 -13.55 13.48 20.14
N HIS A 140 -13.94 13.16 18.89
CA HIS A 140 -14.55 11.88 18.53
C HIS A 140 -13.55 11.01 17.75
N THR A 141 -13.76 9.70 17.80
CA THR A 141 -12.89 8.71 17.16
C THR A 141 -13.72 7.76 16.31
N LEU A 142 -13.43 7.71 15.01
CA LEU A 142 -14.00 6.70 14.13
C LEU A 142 -12.98 5.58 13.87
N MET A 143 -13.39 4.35 14.12
CA MET A 143 -12.71 3.14 13.70
C MET A 143 -13.52 2.50 12.56
N ILE A 144 -12.88 2.25 11.42
CA ILE A 144 -13.52 1.59 10.28
C ILE A 144 -12.95 0.18 10.16
N GLU A 145 -13.82 -0.83 10.19
CA GLU A 145 -13.39 -2.22 10.09
C GLU A 145 -12.84 -2.55 8.67
N PRO A 146 -11.88 -3.50 8.57
CA PRO A 146 -11.35 -3.97 7.29
C PRO A 146 -12.44 -4.40 6.30
N GLY A 147 -12.18 -4.23 5.00
CA GLY A 147 -13.12 -4.61 3.92
C GLY A 147 -14.30 -3.65 3.72
N THR A 148 -14.45 -2.63 4.56
CA THR A 148 -15.53 -1.65 4.46
C THR A 148 -15.44 -0.82 3.17
N LYS A 149 -16.57 -0.62 2.50
CA LYS A 149 -16.68 0.21 1.29
C LYS A 149 -17.57 1.41 1.57
N LEU A 150 -17.06 2.60 1.34
CA LEU A 150 -17.79 3.86 1.49
C LEU A 150 -17.96 4.50 0.11
N LEU A 151 -19.20 4.50 -0.38
CA LEU A 151 -19.57 5.04 -1.69
C LEU A 151 -20.23 6.40 -1.53
N PHE A 152 -19.48 7.46 -1.85
CA PHE A 152 -19.88 8.84 -1.66
C PHE A 152 -20.66 9.39 -2.84
N LYS A 153 -21.81 10.02 -2.59
CA LYS A 153 -22.52 10.76 -3.66
C LYS A 153 -21.68 11.93 -4.20
N GLU A 154 -22.10 12.42 -5.36
CA GLU A 154 -21.53 13.59 -6.00
C GLU A 154 -21.36 14.75 -5.00
N ASN A 155 -20.19 15.40 -5.03
CA ASN A 155 -19.82 16.52 -4.18
C ASN A 155 -19.76 16.25 -2.66
N VAL A 156 -19.96 15.02 -2.19
CA VAL A 156 -19.91 14.67 -0.76
C VAL A 156 -18.47 14.47 -0.30
N ARG A 157 -18.17 14.94 0.93
CA ARG A 157 -16.85 14.82 1.56
C ARG A 157 -16.84 13.83 2.71
N PHE A 158 -15.67 13.27 2.99
CA PHE A 158 -15.36 12.73 4.31
C PHE A 158 -14.48 13.70 5.08
N ILE A 159 -14.99 14.28 6.17
CA ILE A 159 -14.32 15.32 6.95
C ILE A 159 -13.90 14.76 8.31
N VAL A 160 -12.61 14.83 8.59
CA VAL A 160 -12.00 14.39 9.84
C VAL A 160 -11.46 15.61 10.58
N LYS A 161 -12.08 15.92 11.71
CA LYS A 161 -11.63 16.94 12.67
C LYS A 161 -11.16 16.32 13.99
N GLY A 162 -11.67 15.13 14.32
CA GLY A 162 -11.21 14.30 15.44
C GLY A 162 -10.12 13.33 15.01
N ASN A 163 -10.28 12.06 15.42
CA ASN A 163 -9.37 10.96 15.13
C ASN A 163 -10.01 9.92 14.20
N LEU A 164 -9.31 9.52 13.15
CA LEU A 164 -9.66 8.42 12.27
C LEU A 164 -8.62 7.30 12.35
N SER A 165 -9.11 6.08 12.61
CA SER A 165 -8.38 4.83 12.38
C SER A 165 -9.13 3.99 11.34
N ALA A 166 -8.60 3.93 10.12
CA ALA A 166 -9.16 3.14 9.03
C ALA A 166 -8.07 2.23 8.47
N ILE A 167 -7.91 1.05 9.05
CA ILE A 167 -6.84 0.12 8.70
C ILE A 167 -7.47 -1.17 8.18
N GLY A 168 -7.36 -1.39 6.87
CA GLY A 168 -7.78 -2.63 6.21
C GLY A 168 -6.77 -3.77 6.36
N SER A 169 -6.80 -4.71 5.43
CA SER A 169 -5.74 -5.70 5.25
C SER A 169 -5.45 -5.95 3.77
N HIS A 170 -4.43 -6.75 3.48
CA HIS A 170 -4.05 -7.08 2.10
C HIS A 170 -5.24 -7.66 1.30
N ASP A 171 -6.00 -8.57 1.91
CA ASP A 171 -7.16 -9.21 1.29
C ASP A 171 -8.44 -8.37 1.41
N ASP A 172 -8.58 -7.65 2.52
CA ASP A 172 -9.77 -6.86 2.85
C ASP A 172 -9.43 -5.37 3.00
N SER A 173 -9.02 -4.74 1.89
CA SER A 173 -8.73 -3.30 1.87
C SER A 173 -10.00 -2.46 2.06
N ILE A 174 -9.89 -1.34 2.78
CA ILE A 174 -10.98 -0.36 2.90
C ILE A 174 -11.06 0.46 1.61
N SER A 175 -12.26 0.69 1.09
CA SER A 175 -12.45 1.47 -0.15
C SER A 175 -13.23 2.76 0.11
N PHE A 176 -12.66 3.89 -0.33
CA PHE A 176 -13.31 5.19 -0.39
C PHE A 176 -13.43 5.61 -1.85
N SER A 177 -14.65 5.60 -2.38
CA SER A 177 -14.91 5.85 -3.81
C SER A 177 -16.23 6.55 -4.04
N ALA A 178 -16.48 6.99 -5.27
CA ALA A 178 -17.75 7.60 -5.65
C ALA A 178 -18.88 6.57 -5.75
N PHE A 179 -20.11 7.01 -5.53
CA PHE A 179 -21.31 6.25 -5.84
C PHE A 179 -21.66 6.40 -7.33
N GLY A 180 -21.44 5.34 -8.10
CA GLY A 180 -21.74 5.32 -9.54
C GLY A 180 -20.63 5.98 -10.38
N ALA A 181 -21.02 6.70 -11.44
CA ALA A 181 -20.08 7.34 -12.38
C ALA A 181 -19.69 8.78 -12.00
N GLU A 182 -20.33 9.34 -10.98
CA GLU A 182 -20.05 10.69 -10.50
C GLU A 182 -18.72 10.76 -9.73
N LYS A 183 -18.26 11.97 -9.37
CA LYS A 183 -17.07 12.17 -8.53
C LYS A 183 -17.46 12.73 -7.16
N TRP A 184 -16.79 12.24 -6.12
CA TRP A 184 -16.96 12.75 -4.75
C TRP A 184 -15.86 13.74 -4.40
N ASN A 185 -15.99 14.44 -3.28
CA ASN A 185 -15.04 15.46 -2.87
C ASN A 185 -13.98 14.93 -1.89
N GLY A 186 -13.59 13.66 -1.96
CA GLY A 186 -12.43 13.11 -1.24
C GLY A 186 -12.45 13.19 0.31
N ILE A 187 -11.32 12.82 0.91
CA ILE A 187 -11.09 12.84 2.36
C ILE A 187 -10.43 14.17 2.75
N ARG A 188 -10.86 14.76 3.86
CA ARG A 188 -10.42 16.07 4.39
C ARG A 188 -10.04 15.97 5.86
N PHE A 189 -8.76 16.03 6.15
CA PHE A 189 -8.26 16.24 7.52
C PHE A 189 -8.09 17.74 7.76
N TYR A 190 -8.81 18.28 8.75
CA TYR A 190 -8.82 19.72 9.03
C TYR A 190 -8.65 20.03 10.52
N ASN A 191 -7.56 20.73 10.84
CA ASN A 191 -7.27 21.23 12.19
C ASN A 191 -7.35 20.13 13.25
N THR A 192 -6.80 18.95 12.96
CA THR A 192 -6.76 17.83 13.90
C THR A 192 -5.40 17.81 14.60
N GLY A 193 -5.42 17.76 15.93
CA GLY A 193 -4.24 17.59 16.76
C GLY A 193 -3.97 16.13 17.13
N GLU A 194 -4.79 15.21 16.64
CA GLU A 194 -4.75 13.78 16.95
C GLU A 194 -3.97 13.00 15.87
N SER A 195 -3.46 11.83 16.23
CA SER A 195 -2.81 10.91 15.28
C SER A 195 -3.86 10.21 14.42
N ASN A 196 -3.92 10.54 13.13
CA ASN A 196 -4.84 9.93 12.17
C ASN A 196 -4.11 8.89 11.32
N THR A 197 -4.74 7.73 11.11
CA THR A 197 -4.13 6.64 10.35
C THR A 197 -5.10 6.08 9.30
N ILE A 198 -4.62 5.96 8.06
CA ILE A 198 -5.27 5.16 7.03
C ILE A 198 -4.27 4.11 6.52
N GLY A 199 -4.65 2.85 6.63
CA GLY A 199 -3.81 1.70 6.26
C GLY A 199 -4.56 0.74 5.34
N PHE A 200 -3.88 0.08 4.40
CA PHE A 200 -4.50 -0.93 3.51
C PHE A 200 -5.82 -0.43 2.90
N ALA A 201 -5.74 0.70 2.21
CA ALA A 201 -6.93 1.40 1.72
C ALA A 201 -6.77 1.89 0.28
N ILE A 202 -7.90 1.95 -0.42
CA ILE A 202 -8.00 2.49 -1.78
C ILE A 202 -8.82 3.78 -1.73
N ILE A 203 -8.24 4.88 -2.18
CA ILE A 203 -8.87 6.19 -2.27
C ILE A 203 -8.90 6.60 -3.74
N GLU A 204 -10.10 6.62 -4.33
CA GLU A 204 -10.22 6.88 -5.76
C GLU A 204 -11.45 7.67 -6.17
N ASN A 205 -11.43 8.20 -7.38
CA ASN A 205 -12.56 8.88 -8.02
C ASN A 205 -13.05 10.15 -7.30
N SER A 206 -12.14 10.89 -6.65
CA SER A 206 -12.41 12.25 -6.18
C SER A 206 -12.19 13.30 -7.28
N ASP A 207 -12.96 14.38 -7.30
CA ASP A 207 -12.71 15.56 -8.16
C ASP A 207 -12.11 16.77 -7.42
N SER A 208 -11.77 16.58 -6.15
CA SER A 208 -11.24 17.65 -5.31
C SER A 208 -10.03 17.22 -4.49
N SER A 209 -9.09 16.47 -5.06
CA SER A 209 -8.02 15.72 -4.38
C SER A 209 -8.55 14.46 -3.70
N GLY A 210 -7.84 13.34 -3.82
CA GLY A 210 -8.17 12.10 -3.10
C GLY A 210 -8.14 12.32 -1.59
N ILE A 211 -7.01 12.85 -1.09
CA ILE A 211 -6.82 13.22 0.31
C ILE A 211 -6.32 14.67 0.39
N ARG A 212 -6.85 15.44 1.34
CA ARG A 212 -6.33 16.77 1.68
C ARG A 212 -6.17 16.93 3.18
N CYS A 213 -4.98 17.34 3.59
CA CYS A 213 -4.60 17.62 4.97
C CYS A 213 -4.29 19.11 5.12
N ILE A 214 -5.01 19.79 6.02
CA ILE A 214 -4.74 21.19 6.36
C ILE A 214 -4.67 21.31 7.88
N ASN A 215 -3.50 21.74 8.39
CA ASN A 215 -3.24 21.80 9.83
C ASN A 215 -3.52 20.45 10.49
N ALA A 216 -3.07 19.36 9.87
CA ALA A 216 -3.49 18.01 10.21
C ALA A 216 -2.42 16.98 9.90
N ASN A 217 -1.89 16.36 10.95
CA ASN A 217 -0.89 15.30 10.81
C ASN A 217 -1.57 13.95 10.60
N ALA A 218 -1.00 13.12 9.73
CA ALA A 218 -1.54 11.80 9.43
C ALA A 218 -0.45 10.85 8.91
N THR A 219 -0.63 9.57 9.20
CA THR A 219 0.22 8.49 8.70
C THR A 219 -0.60 7.61 7.76
N PHE A 220 -0.02 7.31 6.60
CA PHE A 220 -0.62 6.45 5.59
C PHE A 220 0.30 5.27 5.30
N HIS A 221 -0.23 4.05 5.27
CA HIS A 221 0.58 2.89 4.92
C HIS A 221 -0.17 1.87 4.07
N ASP A 222 0.51 1.27 3.09
CA ASP A 222 -0.10 0.29 2.18
C ASP A 222 -1.36 0.86 1.48
N VAL A 223 -1.30 2.13 1.05
CA VAL A 223 -2.45 2.83 0.44
C VAL A 223 -2.30 2.93 -1.08
N THR A 224 -3.43 2.86 -1.78
CA THR A 224 -3.51 3.21 -3.21
C THR A 224 -4.36 4.47 -3.37
N ILE A 225 -3.78 5.53 -3.93
CA ILE A 225 -4.47 6.80 -4.20
C ILE A 225 -4.48 7.01 -5.72
N LYS A 226 -5.64 6.82 -6.35
CA LYS A 226 -5.71 6.82 -7.82
C LYS A 226 -6.95 7.45 -8.43
N ASN A 227 -6.86 7.85 -9.71
CA ASN A 227 -8.00 8.39 -10.47
C ASN A 227 -8.68 9.59 -9.79
N ASN A 228 -7.94 10.34 -8.98
CA ASN A 228 -8.40 11.55 -8.33
C ASN A 228 -7.96 12.77 -9.12
N SER A 229 -8.76 13.82 -9.08
CA SER A 229 -8.40 15.08 -9.74
C SER A 229 -8.57 16.29 -8.83
N TYR A 230 -7.85 17.37 -9.13
CA TYR A 230 -8.12 18.69 -8.57
C TYR A 230 -7.99 19.77 -9.67
N GLN A 231 -9.11 20.40 -10.01
CA GLN A 231 -9.18 21.30 -11.18
C GLN A 231 -9.25 22.79 -10.83
N MET A 232 -9.16 23.17 -9.54
CA MET A 232 -9.27 24.57 -9.13
C MET A 232 -7.89 25.25 -9.09
N GLY A 233 -7.61 26.12 -10.05
CA GLY A 233 -6.27 26.67 -10.31
C GLY A 233 -5.76 27.79 -9.40
N TRP A 234 -5.85 27.67 -8.08
CA TRP A 234 -5.16 28.58 -7.15
C TRP A 234 -3.86 27.91 -6.68
N PHE A 235 -2.72 28.59 -6.82
CA PHE A 235 -1.38 28.05 -6.53
C PHE A 235 -1.23 27.42 -5.14
N ASP A 236 -1.92 27.94 -4.12
CA ASP A 236 -1.79 27.47 -2.74
C ASP A 236 -2.59 26.19 -2.46
N ASN A 237 -3.32 25.69 -3.46
CA ASN A 237 -4.09 24.46 -3.37
C ASN A 237 -3.77 23.60 -4.61
N GLY A 238 -3.12 22.46 -4.41
CA GLY A 238 -2.84 21.49 -5.46
C GLY A 238 -2.97 20.06 -4.96
N GLY A 239 -2.50 19.08 -5.72
CA GLY A 239 -2.51 17.66 -5.34
C GLY A 239 -3.72 16.92 -5.88
N GLY A 240 -3.54 16.16 -6.96
CA GLY A 240 -4.61 15.31 -7.48
C GLY A 240 -4.83 14.11 -6.55
N GLY A 241 -3.74 13.43 -6.19
CA GLY A 241 -3.75 12.36 -5.20
C GLY A 241 -3.81 12.93 -3.78
N LEU A 242 -2.76 13.63 -3.37
CA LEU A 242 -2.57 14.13 -2.01
C LEU A 242 -2.22 15.62 -1.99
N SER A 243 -2.96 16.37 -1.18
CA SER A 243 -2.78 17.80 -0.94
C SER A 243 -2.39 18.04 0.52
N ILE A 244 -1.23 18.63 0.77
CA ILE A 244 -0.68 18.82 2.12
C ILE A 244 -0.42 20.31 2.35
N LEU A 245 -1.00 20.84 3.42
CA LEU A 245 -0.84 22.24 3.82
C LEU A 245 -0.64 22.36 5.33
N ASN A 246 0.46 23.00 5.74
CA ASN A 246 0.83 23.18 7.15
C ASN A 246 0.66 21.91 8.00
N SER A 247 1.20 20.78 7.51
CA SER A 247 1.00 19.45 8.09
C SER A 247 2.26 18.59 7.98
N ASP A 248 2.37 17.59 8.85
CA ASP A 248 3.39 16.54 8.79
C ASP A 248 2.73 15.23 8.35
N ILE A 249 3.15 14.71 7.19
CA ILE A 249 2.58 13.49 6.60
C ILE A 249 3.68 12.46 6.37
N GLU A 250 3.40 11.23 6.78
CA GLU A 250 4.24 10.07 6.54
C GLU A 250 3.49 9.06 5.67
N LEU A 251 4.13 8.60 4.59
CA LEU A 251 3.63 7.53 3.74
C LEU A 251 4.64 6.39 3.65
N THR A 252 4.17 5.17 3.91
CA THR A 252 4.95 3.95 3.71
C THR A 252 4.22 3.05 2.73
N ASN A 253 4.93 2.51 1.73
CA ASN A 253 4.34 1.61 0.74
C ASN A 253 3.06 2.17 0.08
N ALA A 254 3.12 3.44 -0.35
CA ALA A 254 2.01 4.10 -1.02
C ALA A 254 2.15 4.03 -2.54
N HIS A 255 1.04 3.74 -3.23
CA HIS A 255 0.94 3.79 -4.69
C HIS A 255 0.04 4.95 -5.10
N ILE A 256 0.64 6.03 -5.60
CA ILE A 256 -0.07 7.26 -5.99
C ILE A 256 0.00 7.39 -7.50
N HIS A 257 -1.09 7.05 -8.20
CA HIS A 257 -1.06 6.97 -9.65
C HIS A 257 -2.34 7.38 -10.37
N ASP A 258 -2.23 7.73 -11.64
CA ASP A 258 -3.37 8.17 -12.48
C ASP A 258 -4.15 9.35 -11.87
N ASN A 259 -3.50 10.20 -11.08
CA ASN A 259 -4.11 11.40 -10.55
C ASN A 259 -3.82 12.61 -11.43
N TYR A 260 -4.68 13.62 -11.36
CA TYR A 260 -4.57 14.84 -12.16
C TYR A 260 -4.70 16.09 -11.30
N SER A 261 -3.82 17.07 -11.48
CA SER A 261 -3.99 18.40 -10.87
C SER A 261 -3.44 19.48 -11.78
N TYR A 262 -3.77 20.73 -11.51
CA TYR A 262 -3.09 21.84 -12.16
C TYR A 262 -1.64 21.95 -11.68
N PHE A 263 -1.42 21.66 -10.40
CA PHE A 263 -0.14 21.72 -9.69
C PHE A 263 0.01 20.47 -8.82
N GLY A 264 1.10 19.72 -8.99
CA GLY A 264 1.34 18.48 -8.24
C GLY A 264 0.30 17.41 -8.57
N GLY A 265 0.43 16.76 -9.72
CA GLY A 265 -0.51 15.73 -10.19
C GLY A 265 -0.71 14.62 -9.14
N GLY A 266 0.39 14.04 -8.68
CA GLY A 266 0.40 13.08 -7.58
C GLY A 266 0.27 13.78 -6.23
N ILE A 267 1.30 14.55 -5.85
CA ILE A 267 1.39 15.18 -4.52
C ILE A 267 1.71 16.66 -4.63
N HIS A 268 1.02 17.47 -3.82
CA HIS A 268 1.35 18.87 -3.57
C HIS A 268 1.61 19.08 -2.08
N CYS A 269 2.82 19.53 -1.74
CA CYS A 269 3.28 19.76 -0.38
C CYS A 269 3.63 21.24 -0.18
N ALA A 270 2.88 21.94 0.68
CA ALA A 270 3.08 23.37 0.94
C ALA A 270 3.16 23.68 2.45
N TYR A 271 4.15 24.46 2.88
CA TYR A 271 4.43 24.75 4.29
C TYR A 271 4.48 23.49 5.18
N SER A 272 4.93 22.37 4.65
CA SER A 272 4.67 21.04 5.23
C SER A 272 5.91 20.15 5.23
N ASN A 273 5.87 19.10 6.03
CA ASN A 273 6.85 18.02 5.99
C ASN A 273 6.20 16.76 5.39
N LEU A 274 6.88 16.15 4.44
CA LEU A 274 6.44 14.95 3.75
C LEU A 274 7.56 13.92 3.78
N SER A 275 7.27 12.72 4.30
CA SER A 275 8.19 11.58 4.31
C SER A 275 7.58 10.42 3.54
N LEU A 276 8.31 9.90 2.54
CA LEU A 276 7.93 8.69 1.79
C LEU A 276 8.99 7.61 1.97
N PHE A 277 8.53 6.39 2.25
CA PHE A 277 9.34 5.19 2.29
C PHE A 277 8.73 4.09 1.42
N GLY A 278 9.54 3.47 0.55
CA GLY A 278 9.11 2.29 -0.22
C GLY A 278 7.90 2.56 -1.12
N SER A 279 7.76 3.78 -1.65
CA SER A 279 6.52 4.24 -2.31
C SER A 279 6.71 4.49 -3.81
N GLU A 280 5.61 4.48 -4.55
CA GLU A 280 5.58 4.71 -6.00
C GLU A 280 4.63 5.87 -6.35
N ILE A 281 5.13 6.81 -7.16
CA ILE A 281 4.38 7.94 -7.72
C ILE A 281 4.45 7.87 -9.24
N SER A 282 3.40 7.35 -9.87
CA SER A 282 3.46 7.02 -11.29
C SER A 282 2.25 7.45 -12.10
N ASN A 283 2.43 7.72 -13.39
CA ASN A 283 1.34 8.03 -14.32
C ASN A 283 0.44 9.21 -13.90
N ASN A 284 0.92 10.10 -13.02
CA ASN A 284 0.16 11.27 -12.63
C ASN A 284 0.37 12.38 -13.67
N SER A 285 -0.63 13.25 -13.76
CA SER A 285 -0.66 14.28 -14.78
C SER A 285 -0.84 15.68 -14.21
N CYS A 286 -0.15 16.65 -14.79
CA CYS A 286 -0.30 18.07 -14.44
C CYS A 286 -0.78 18.92 -15.61
N PHE A 287 -1.39 20.08 -15.31
CA PHE A 287 -1.63 21.12 -16.33
C PHE A 287 -0.46 22.11 -16.43
N TYR A 288 0.02 22.62 -15.28
CA TYR A 288 1.04 23.67 -15.24
C TYR A 288 2.41 23.18 -14.78
N THR A 289 2.51 22.42 -13.69
CA THR A 289 3.82 21.88 -13.27
C THR A 289 3.70 20.69 -12.31
N ALA A 290 4.77 19.89 -12.29
CA ALA A 290 5.01 18.73 -11.44
C ALA A 290 3.92 17.67 -11.57
N GLY A 291 4.10 16.74 -12.51
CA GLY A 291 3.21 15.59 -12.61
C GLY A 291 3.32 14.70 -11.37
N GLY A 292 4.53 14.48 -10.86
CA GLY A 292 4.78 13.71 -9.65
C GLY A 292 4.57 14.52 -8.37
N ILE A 293 5.65 15.09 -7.83
CA ILE A 293 5.68 15.82 -6.55
C ILE A 293 5.99 17.31 -6.76
N LEU A 294 5.15 18.18 -6.20
CA LEU A 294 5.42 19.60 -6.05
C LEU A 294 5.73 19.92 -4.58
N SER A 295 6.96 20.35 -4.30
CA SER A 295 7.39 20.89 -3.01
C SER A 295 7.39 22.42 -3.09
N TYR A 296 6.59 23.07 -2.26
CA TYR A 296 6.26 24.49 -2.37
C TYR A 296 6.31 25.19 -1.02
N TYR A 297 6.67 26.48 -0.98
CA TYR A 297 6.71 27.34 0.21
C TYR A 297 7.23 26.68 1.52
N TYR A 298 8.54 26.74 1.78
CA TYR A 298 9.14 26.27 3.04
C TYR A 298 8.85 24.81 3.41
N SER A 299 8.68 23.93 2.41
CA SER A 299 8.39 22.52 2.66
C SER A 299 9.66 21.66 2.72
N ASN A 300 9.62 20.58 3.51
CA ASN A 300 10.67 19.57 3.52
C ASN A 300 10.10 18.24 3.00
N VAL A 301 10.74 17.67 1.98
CA VAL A 301 10.36 16.38 1.39
C VAL A 301 11.51 15.40 1.53
N ASN A 302 11.28 14.31 2.26
CA ASN A 302 12.23 13.22 2.45
C ASN A 302 11.73 11.99 1.69
N LEU A 303 12.53 11.49 0.75
CA LEU A 303 12.21 10.32 -0.05
C LEU A 303 13.24 9.25 0.22
N THR A 304 12.78 8.05 0.58
CA THR A 304 13.63 6.87 0.73
C THR A 304 13.01 5.71 -0.01
N ASN A 305 13.82 4.96 -0.77
CA ASN A 305 13.36 3.80 -1.52
C ASN A 305 12.09 4.10 -2.36
N THR A 306 12.07 5.26 -3.02
CA THR A 306 10.87 5.79 -3.68
C THR A 306 11.08 5.88 -5.19
N ILE A 307 10.09 5.44 -5.95
CA ILE A 307 10.10 5.44 -7.42
C ILE A 307 9.11 6.48 -7.95
N ILE A 308 9.58 7.37 -8.83
CA ILE A 308 8.78 8.42 -9.46
C ILE A 308 8.89 8.30 -10.97
N THR A 309 7.83 7.82 -11.63
CA THR A 309 7.91 7.43 -13.04
C THR A 309 6.73 7.83 -13.88
N ASN A 310 6.92 8.02 -15.19
CA ASN A 310 5.85 8.20 -16.17
C ASN A 310 4.89 9.36 -15.85
N ASN A 311 5.32 10.39 -15.14
CA ASN A 311 4.46 11.54 -14.87
C ASN A 311 4.47 12.50 -16.07
N VAL A 312 3.29 12.99 -16.44
CA VAL A 312 3.05 13.66 -17.74
C VAL A 312 2.37 15.03 -17.59
N SER A 313 2.52 15.88 -18.60
CA SER A 313 1.83 17.16 -18.69
C SER A 313 0.74 17.00 -19.74
N ILE A 314 -0.50 17.32 -19.40
CA ILE A 314 -1.56 17.35 -20.41
C ILE A 314 -1.44 18.58 -21.31
N ASN A 315 -0.66 19.58 -20.90
CA ASN A 315 -0.29 20.72 -21.74
C ASN A 315 1.08 20.44 -22.40
N PRO A 316 1.14 20.09 -23.69
CA PRO A 316 2.40 19.76 -24.37
C PRO A 316 3.31 20.96 -24.58
N GLU A 317 2.82 22.20 -24.43
CA GLU A 317 3.62 23.41 -24.64
C GLU A 317 4.51 23.76 -23.43
N GLU A 318 4.10 23.40 -22.21
CA GLU A 318 4.77 23.85 -20.99
C GLU A 318 5.90 22.93 -20.52
N LYS A 319 5.96 21.69 -21.00
CA LYS A 319 7.04 20.72 -20.68
C LYS A 319 7.36 20.60 -19.18
N ALA A 320 6.36 20.84 -18.35
CA ALA A 320 6.53 21.09 -16.91
C ALA A 320 6.13 19.91 -16.04
N ALA A 321 5.93 18.73 -16.63
CA ALA A 321 5.67 17.50 -15.88
C ALA A 321 6.94 16.89 -15.32
N HIS A 322 7.59 17.67 -14.48
CA HIS A 322 8.74 17.22 -13.72
C HIS A 322 8.32 16.05 -12.83
N GLY A 323 9.23 15.08 -12.64
CA GLY A 323 9.05 14.07 -11.61
C GLY A 323 8.93 14.76 -10.25
N ILE A 324 9.83 15.71 -9.99
CA ILE A 324 9.82 16.56 -8.80
C ILE A 324 10.06 18.03 -9.18
N TYR A 325 9.26 18.93 -8.61
CA TYR A 325 9.54 20.37 -8.61
C TYR A 325 9.82 20.86 -7.18
N ASN A 326 10.92 21.60 -7.00
CA ASN A 326 11.35 22.16 -5.73
C ASN A 326 11.40 23.69 -5.79
N ASP A 327 10.52 24.35 -5.06
CA ASP A 327 10.38 25.81 -5.02
C ASP A 327 11.38 26.47 -4.05
N PRO A 328 11.54 27.82 -4.03
CA PRO A 328 12.47 28.49 -3.13
C PRO A 328 12.20 28.13 -1.68
N GLU A 329 13.29 28.05 -0.91
CA GLU A 329 13.26 27.81 0.55
C GLU A 329 12.69 26.44 0.95
N CYS A 330 12.37 25.59 -0.03
CA CYS A 330 12.05 24.19 0.20
C CYS A 330 13.32 23.34 0.20
N PHE A 331 13.24 22.16 0.81
CA PHE A 331 14.32 21.20 0.89
C PHE A 331 13.85 19.81 0.46
N ILE A 332 14.64 19.17 -0.39
CA ILE A 332 14.41 17.79 -0.81
C ILE A 332 15.64 16.95 -0.50
N ASN A 333 15.43 15.83 0.17
CA ASN A 333 16.45 14.86 0.55
C ASN A 333 16.04 13.46 0.08
N MET A 334 16.88 12.83 -0.72
CA MET A 334 16.56 11.57 -1.41
C MET A 334 17.63 10.53 -1.16
N HIS A 335 17.18 9.31 -0.85
CA HIS A 335 18.03 8.14 -0.64
C HIS A 335 17.47 6.95 -1.41
N ASN A 336 18.29 6.29 -2.24
CA ASN A 336 17.88 5.09 -2.98
C ASN A 336 16.63 5.28 -3.86
N CYS A 337 16.49 6.45 -4.46
CA CYS A 337 15.32 6.78 -5.26
C CYS A 337 15.56 6.60 -6.75
N ILE A 338 14.49 6.33 -7.49
CA ILE A 338 14.49 6.34 -8.95
C ILE A 338 13.54 7.41 -9.45
N VAL A 339 14.01 8.28 -10.35
CA VAL A 339 13.19 9.26 -11.04
C VAL A 339 13.37 9.08 -12.54
N SER A 340 12.36 8.49 -13.20
CA SER A 340 12.52 8.02 -14.57
C SER A 340 11.36 8.32 -15.51
N ASN A 341 11.65 8.49 -16.79
CA ASN A 341 10.64 8.59 -17.87
C ASN A 341 9.50 9.61 -17.60
N ASN A 342 9.81 10.71 -16.92
CA ASN A 342 8.88 11.82 -16.76
C ASN A 342 8.94 12.72 -18.00
N GLN A 343 7.80 13.32 -18.37
CA GLN A 343 7.70 14.15 -19.58
C GLN A 343 8.37 15.54 -19.42
N GLY A 344 8.75 15.93 -18.21
CA GLY A 344 9.61 17.09 -17.95
C GLY A 344 11.04 16.68 -17.59
N ASP A 345 11.66 17.50 -16.75
CA ASP A 345 12.90 17.11 -16.06
C ASP A 345 12.62 16.00 -15.05
N GLY A 346 13.63 15.18 -14.71
CA GLY A 346 13.54 14.30 -13.55
C GLY A 346 13.27 15.13 -12.29
N ILE A 347 14.16 16.09 -12.03
CA ILE A 347 13.99 17.08 -10.95
C ILE A 347 14.24 18.49 -11.49
N TYR A 348 13.30 19.39 -11.22
CA TYR A 348 13.48 20.83 -11.39
C TYR A 348 13.59 21.51 -10.02
N ALA A 349 14.69 22.20 -9.75
CA ALA A 349 14.91 22.92 -8.50
C ALA A 349 15.17 24.41 -8.71
N TYR A 350 14.29 25.26 -8.19
CA TYR A 350 14.39 26.72 -8.29
C TYR A 350 14.60 27.30 -6.91
N LYS A 351 15.86 27.59 -6.55
CA LYS A 351 16.29 28.14 -5.25
C LYS A 351 15.96 27.28 -4.01
N GLY A 352 15.30 26.14 -4.19
CA GLY A 352 15.14 25.12 -3.16
C GLY A 352 16.40 24.26 -3.07
N ASN A 353 16.74 23.83 -1.86
CA ASN A 353 17.91 22.98 -1.59
C ASN A 353 17.62 21.52 -1.98
N LEU A 354 18.62 20.83 -2.55
CA LEU A 354 18.43 19.49 -3.09
C LEU A 354 19.63 18.58 -2.75
N LYS A 355 19.36 17.45 -2.07
CA LYS A 355 20.35 16.43 -1.71
C LYS A 355 19.93 15.05 -2.17
N LEU A 356 20.81 14.39 -2.91
CA LEU A 356 20.60 13.04 -3.44
C LEU A 356 21.77 12.13 -3.03
N TYR A 357 21.41 10.94 -2.56
CA TYR A 357 22.35 9.87 -2.25
C TYR A 357 21.85 8.59 -2.90
N ASN A 358 22.74 7.91 -3.63
CA ASN A 358 22.46 6.60 -4.20
C ASN A 358 21.18 6.58 -5.07
N CYS A 359 21.00 7.57 -5.95
CA CYS A 359 19.77 7.72 -6.74
C CYS A 359 19.99 7.45 -8.24
N ASN A 360 18.94 7.03 -8.94
CA ASN A 360 18.94 6.89 -10.41
C ASN A 360 18.00 7.92 -11.04
N LEU A 361 18.51 8.77 -11.94
CA LEU A 361 17.72 9.73 -12.71
C LEU A 361 17.86 9.43 -14.20
N VAL A 362 16.86 8.75 -14.77
CA VAL A 362 17.02 8.00 -16.01
C VAL A 362 15.91 8.24 -17.02
N GLN A 363 16.24 8.43 -18.31
CA GLN A 363 15.25 8.50 -19.41
C GLN A 363 14.17 9.59 -19.27
N ASN A 364 14.42 10.67 -18.52
CA ASN A 364 13.48 11.79 -18.49
C ASN A 364 13.52 12.57 -19.83
N LEU A 365 12.37 13.10 -20.25
CA LEU A 365 12.21 13.72 -21.58
C LEU A 365 13.07 14.98 -21.73
N HIS A 366 13.50 15.60 -20.64
CA HIS A 366 14.43 16.73 -20.64
C HIS A 366 15.71 16.40 -19.86
N HIS A 367 15.99 17.12 -18.77
CA HIS A 367 17.19 16.95 -17.97
C HIS A 367 16.98 15.89 -16.88
N GLY A 368 18.05 15.27 -16.41
CA GLY A 368 18.01 14.52 -15.15
C GLY A 368 17.72 15.48 -14.00
N ILE A 369 18.58 16.48 -13.85
CA ILE A 369 18.42 17.58 -12.88
C ILE A 369 18.55 18.91 -13.63
N ASN A 370 17.55 19.77 -13.48
CA ASN A 370 17.59 21.17 -13.88
C ASN A 370 17.49 22.04 -12.63
N HIS A 371 18.47 22.91 -12.40
CA HIS A 371 18.47 23.72 -11.18
C HIS A 371 18.91 25.17 -11.41
N TYR A 372 18.40 26.08 -10.56
CA TYR A 372 18.71 27.50 -10.60
C TYR A 372 18.87 28.04 -9.19
N GLU A 373 20.02 28.66 -8.89
CA GLU A 373 20.36 29.21 -7.56
C GLU A 373 20.09 28.23 -6.38
N THR A 374 20.19 26.93 -6.64
CA THR A 374 19.99 25.83 -5.68
C THR A 374 21.32 25.37 -5.08
N ASP A 375 21.35 25.14 -3.76
CA ASP A 375 22.38 24.33 -3.11
C ASP A 375 22.13 22.84 -3.46
N LEU A 376 22.86 22.37 -4.47
CA LEU A 376 22.77 21.03 -5.02
C LEU A 376 23.93 20.17 -4.51
N SER A 377 23.59 19.06 -3.86
CA SER A 377 24.55 18.01 -3.52
C SER A 377 24.07 16.65 -4.03
N VAL A 378 24.90 15.98 -4.83
CA VAL A 378 24.61 14.64 -5.37
C VAL A 378 25.81 13.75 -5.14
N THR A 379 25.58 12.59 -4.52
CA THR A 379 26.64 11.60 -4.24
C THR A 379 26.17 10.19 -4.59
N ASN A 380 27.10 9.33 -5.06
CA ASN A 380 26.86 7.92 -5.39
C ASN A 380 25.66 7.69 -6.33
N SER A 381 25.31 8.65 -7.18
CA SER A 381 24.09 8.58 -7.99
C SER A 381 24.41 8.36 -9.46
N ILE A 382 23.48 7.73 -10.20
CA ILE A 382 23.58 7.57 -11.65
C ILE A 382 22.56 8.48 -12.35
N ILE A 383 23.04 9.38 -13.22
CA ILE A 383 22.19 10.29 -14.00
C ILE A 383 22.45 10.02 -15.48
N SER A 384 21.51 9.34 -16.13
CA SER A 384 21.80 8.75 -17.44
C SER A 384 20.63 8.76 -18.43
N PHE A 385 20.96 8.80 -19.72
CA PHE A 385 19.98 8.62 -20.80
C PHE A 385 18.81 9.61 -20.79
N ASN A 386 18.95 10.78 -20.14
CA ASN A 386 17.96 11.86 -20.25
C ASN A 386 18.14 12.56 -21.59
N ASN A 387 17.05 12.98 -22.24
CA ASN A 387 17.11 13.44 -23.62
C ASN A 387 17.86 14.78 -23.80
N ASP A 388 17.89 15.62 -22.77
CA ASP A 388 18.69 16.84 -22.76
C ASP A 388 19.98 16.65 -21.95
N HIS A 389 20.07 17.19 -20.73
CA HIS A 389 21.32 17.16 -19.97
C HIS A 389 21.23 16.26 -18.74
N GLY A 390 22.36 15.72 -18.27
CA GLY A 390 22.40 15.04 -16.98
C GLY A 390 22.10 16.02 -15.86
N VAL A 391 22.99 17.00 -15.68
CA VAL A 391 22.82 18.12 -14.74
C VAL A 391 22.92 19.45 -15.49
N HIS A 392 21.89 20.28 -15.37
CA HIS A 392 21.79 21.57 -16.03
C HIS A 392 21.58 22.69 -15.01
N TYR A 393 22.54 23.62 -14.95
CA TYR A 393 22.37 24.86 -14.20
C TYR A 393 21.80 25.96 -15.12
N SER A 394 20.56 26.35 -14.92
CA SER A 394 19.77 27.23 -15.82
C SER A 394 20.08 28.73 -15.68
N SER A 395 21.32 29.07 -15.32
CA SER A 395 21.85 30.44 -15.34
C SER A 395 22.85 30.64 -16.47
N SER A 396 23.09 31.87 -16.89
CA SER A 396 24.18 32.21 -17.80
C SER A 396 25.56 32.19 -17.14
N GLN A 397 25.61 32.08 -15.81
CA GLN A 397 26.83 32.00 -15.03
C GLN A 397 27.08 30.55 -14.57
N ILE A 398 28.32 30.25 -14.21
CA ILE A 398 28.68 28.97 -13.58
C ILE A 398 28.19 28.98 -12.12
N SER A 399 27.59 27.88 -11.68
CA SER A 399 27.14 27.73 -10.30
C SER A 399 28.33 27.57 -9.34
N SER A 400 28.28 28.27 -8.20
CA SER A 400 29.16 28.00 -7.05
C SER A 400 28.50 27.14 -5.97
N LEU A 401 27.28 26.66 -6.23
CA LEU A 401 26.43 25.93 -5.28
C LEU A 401 26.15 24.49 -5.74
N THR A 402 26.99 23.96 -6.64
CA THR A 402 26.84 22.62 -7.21
C THR A 402 27.99 21.73 -6.75
N PHE A 403 27.64 20.67 -6.02
CA PHE A 403 28.58 19.71 -5.45
C PHE A 403 28.22 18.30 -5.91
N LEU A 404 28.96 17.78 -6.89
CA LEU A 404 28.73 16.46 -7.47
C LEU A 404 29.98 15.61 -7.21
N ASN A 405 29.86 14.55 -6.39
CA ASN A 405 30.99 13.68 -6.07
C ASN A 405 30.61 12.20 -6.24
N ASN A 406 31.53 11.38 -6.76
CA ASN A 406 31.34 9.94 -6.88
C ASN A 406 30.01 9.56 -7.56
N ASN A 407 29.61 10.27 -8.63
CA ASN A 407 28.42 9.96 -9.42
C ASN A 407 28.81 9.37 -10.78
N ASN A 408 27.88 8.74 -11.48
CA ASN A 408 28.04 8.45 -12.90
C ASN A 408 27.04 9.26 -13.71
N VAL A 409 27.54 10.15 -14.58
CA VAL A 409 26.69 10.96 -15.47
C VAL A 409 27.01 10.60 -16.91
N TYR A 410 26.11 9.91 -17.60
CA TYR A 410 26.40 9.28 -18.88
C TYR A 410 25.24 9.28 -19.88
N GLY A 411 25.57 9.40 -21.17
CA GLY A 411 24.63 9.12 -22.25
C GLY A 411 23.44 10.09 -22.32
N ASN A 412 23.54 11.28 -21.73
CA ASN A 412 22.50 12.31 -21.82
C ASN A 412 22.61 13.02 -23.19
N GLY A 413 21.47 13.32 -23.82
CA GLY A 413 21.42 13.64 -25.25
C GLY A 413 22.17 14.89 -25.69
N SER A 414 22.00 16.01 -24.97
CA SER A 414 22.72 17.27 -25.23
C SER A 414 24.13 17.26 -24.63
N ALA A 415 24.25 17.03 -23.33
CA ALA A 415 25.53 16.93 -22.61
C ALA A 415 25.33 16.37 -21.19
N ASN A 416 26.39 15.83 -20.57
CA ASN A 416 26.31 15.39 -19.18
C ASN A 416 26.15 16.56 -18.19
N TYR A 417 26.85 17.68 -18.44
CA TYR A 417 26.83 18.86 -17.57
C TYR A 417 26.66 20.15 -18.37
N TYR A 418 25.99 21.13 -17.77
CA TYR A 418 25.93 22.50 -18.28
C TYR A 418 25.98 23.50 -17.13
N ASN A 419 26.99 24.39 -17.16
CA ASN A 419 27.23 25.44 -16.16
C ASN A 419 27.35 24.97 -14.69
N CYS A 420 27.69 23.69 -14.47
CA CYS A 420 27.80 23.11 -13.13
C CYS A 420 29.08 23.50 -12.37
N GLY A 421 30.13 23.96 -13.05
CA GLY A 421 31.43 24.21 -12.45
C GLY A 421 32.57 23.97 -13.43
N GLU A 422 33.77 24.44 -13.08
CA GLU A 422 34.99 23.97 -13.74
C GLU A 422 35.27 22.51 -13.32
N TRP A 423 35.93 21.74 -14.18
CA TRP A 423 36.34 20.34 -13.96
C TRP A 423 35.28 19.24 -14.07
N TYR A 424 33.99 19.53 -13.87
CA TYR A 424 32.94 18.52 -14.10
C TYR A 424 32.95 18.04 -15.56
N GLY A 425 33.00 16.72 -15.76
CA GLY A 425 33.09 16.12 -17.10
C GLY A 425 34.50 16.11 -17.71
N ILE A 426 35.53 16.59 -17.01
CA ILE A 426 36.91 16.61 -17.51
C ILE A 426 37.71 15.52 -16.81
N ASN A 427 37.97 14.41 -17.52
CA ASN A 427 38.75 13.31 -16.97
C ASN A 427 40.21 13.72 -16.72
N VAL A 428 40.63 13.72 -15.45
CA VAL A 428 41.97 14.14 -15.01
C VAL A 428 42.61 13.17 -14.02
N THR A 429 41.87 12.16 -13.56
CA THR A 429 42.32 11.15 -12.60
C THR A 429 41.64 9.82 -12.88
N VAL A 430 41.83 8.86 -11.98
CA VAL A 430 41.11 7.59 -11.93
C VAL A 430 40.49 7.37 -10.55
N ASN A 431 39.36 6.66 -10.48
CA ASN A 431 38.72 6.26 -9.23
C ASN A 431 39.43 5.04 -8.60
N SER A 432 38.88 4.51 -7.50
CA SER A 432 39.39 3.32 -6.81
C SER A 432 39.45 2.06 -7.69
N ASN A 433 38.54 1.94 -8.66
CA ASN A 433 38.48 0.84 -9.62
C ASN A 433 39.47 1.01 -10.79
N GLY A 434 40.17 2.15 -10.86
CA GLY A 434 41.07 2.48 -11.96
C GLY A 434 40.38 3.07 -13.19
N ASP A 435 39.08 3.34 -13.11
CA ASP A 435 38.29 3.96 -14.16
C ASP A 435 38.56 5.46 -14.26
N SER A 436 38.65 5.97 -15.48
CA SER A 436 38.92 7.38 -15.74
C SER A 436 37.75 8.27 -15.31
N CYS A 437 38.02 9.25 -14.46
CA CYS A 437 37.02 10.12 -13.86
C CYS A 437 37.49 11.58 -13.79
N ASP A 438 36.57 12.48 -13.47
CA ASP A 438 36.90 13.89 -13.21
C ASP A 438 37.58 14.11 -11.85
N ALA A 439 37.89 15.37 -11.53
CA ALA A 439 38.56 15.75 -10.29
C ALA A 439 37.76 15.43 -9.00
N PHE A 440 36.48 15.06 -9.14
CA PHE A 440 35.53 14.79 -8.05
C PHE A 440 35.07 13.33 -8.04
N ASN A 441 35.80 12.45 -8.74
CA ASN A 441 35.48 11.03 -8.90
C ASN A 441 34.14 10.76 -9.62
N ASN A 442 33.61 11.72 -10.39
CA ASN A 442 32.47 11.41 -11.22
C ASN A 442 32.89 10.65 -12.48
N LEU A 443 32.21 9.54 -12.73
CA LEU A 443 32.32 8.71 -13.92
C LEU A 443 31.46 9.29 -15.05
N HIS A 444 31.89 8.99 -16.27
CA HIS A 444 31.19 9.32 -17.51
C HIS A 444 31.14 8.09 -18.42
N LEU A 445 30.80 6.94 -17.83
CA LEU A 445 30.87 5.62 -18.47
C LEU A 445 29.48 4.98 -18.51
N ASP A 446 29.29 4.05 -19.43
CA ASP A 446 28.01 3.35 -19.53
C ASP A 446 27.68 2.63 -18.21
N PRO A 447 26.53 2.91 -17.57
CA PRO A 447 26.11 2.19 -16.38
C PRO A 447 25.92 0.70 -16.63
N LEU A 448 25.68 0.26 -17.87
CA LEU A 448 25.41 -1.13 -18.22
C LEU A 448 24.24 -1.71 -17.40
N TYR A 449 23.08 -1.07 -17.51
CA TYR A 449 21.85 -1.59 -16.91
C TYR A 449 21.40 -2.90 -17.56
N GLU A 450 20.69 -3.73 -16.79
CA GLU A 450 20.11 -4.98 -17.30
C GLU A 450 19.04 -4.76 -18.37
N ASP A 451 18.04 -3.91 -18.11
CA ASP A 451 16.94 -3.66 -19.05
C ASP A 451 16.23 -2.32 -18.81
N THR A 452 16.71 -1.28 -19.50
CA THR A 452 16.13 0.07 -19.43
C THR A 452 14.77 0.20 -20.13
N ALA A 453 14.36 -0.76 -20.97
CA ALA A 453 13.06 -0.71 -21.64
C ALA A 453 11.91 -1.10 -20.70
N ASN A 454 12.21 -1.92 -19.68
CA ASN A 454 11.27 -2.38 -18.67
C ASN A 454 11.55 -1.75 -17.29
N PHE A 455 12.25 -0.60 -17.24
CA PHE A 455 12.59 0.10 -15.99
C PHE A 455 13.44 -0.72 -15.00
N ASN A 456 14.14 -1.75 -15.47
CA ASN A 456 15.09 -2.50 -14.65
C ASN A 456 16.47 -1.84 -14.72
N TYR A 457 16.80 -1.09 -13.67
CA TYR A 457 18.04 -0.34 -13.54
C TYR A 457 19.08 -1.04 -12.65
N HIS A 458 18.96 -2.35 -12.45
CA HIS A 458 20.06 -3.15 -11.91
C HIS A 458 21.27 -3.11 -12.85
N LEU A 459 22.46 -3.18 -12.28
CA LEU A 459 23.72 -3.16 -13.02
C LEU A 459 24.11 -4.57 -13.47
N LEU A 460 24.60 -4.68 -14.71
CA LEU A 460 25.28 -5.89 -15.18
C LEU A 460 26.64 -6.04 -14.49
N SER A 461 27.08 -7.28 -14.26
CA SER A 461 28.35 -7.63 -13.55
C SER A 461 29.66 -7.01 -14.04
N VAL A 462 29.65 -6.34 -15.20
CA VAL A 462 30.81 -5.62 -15.77
C VAL A 462 30.66 -4.11 -15.71
N SER A 463 29.67 -3.61 -14.97
CA SER A 463 29.40 -2.19 -14.85
C SER A 463 30.55 -1.48 -14.13
N PRO A 464 30.99 -0.30 -14.63
CA PRO A 464 31.96 0.54 -13.94
C PRO A 464 31.37 1.21 -12.69
N CYS A 465 30.06 1.09 -12.45
CA CYS A 465 29.38 1.67 -11.29
C CYS A 465 29.41 0.75 -10.06
N ILE A 466 29.81 -0.51 -10.22
CA ILE A 466 29.93 -1.47 -9.12
C ILE A 466 31.16 -1.11 -8.27
N ASP A 467 31.00 -1.06 -6.95
CA ASP A 467 32.03 -0.71 -5.97
C ASP A 467 32.73 0.64 -6.25
N ALA A 468 32.03 1.57 -6.91
CA ALA A 468 32.62 2.83 -7.40
C ALA A 468 32.26 4.06 -6.55
N GLY A 469 31.34 3.91 -5.59
CA GLY A 469 30.86 4.98 -4.73
C GLY A 469 31.80 5.32 -3.57
N VAL A 470 31.25 6.04 -2.59
CA VAL A 470 31.93 6.40 -1.33
C VAL A 470 31.07 6.00 -0.12
N ASN A 471 31.65 5.18 0.77
CA ASN A 471 30.93 4.62 1.93
C ASN A 471 30.51 5.68 2.95
N ASP A 472 31.32 6.74 3.15
CA ASP A 472 31.06 7.79 4.15
C ASP A 472 29.75 8.58 3.90
N SER A 473 29.21 8.53 2.68
CA SER A 473 27.93 9.16 2.35
C SER A 473 26.72 8.25 2.54
N VAL A 474 26.91 6.97 2.84
CA VAL A 474 25.82 6.00 3.04
C VAL A 474 25.15 6.29 4.39
N GLN A 475 23.91 6.76 4.34
CA GLN A 475 23.13 7.10 5.54
C GLN A 475 22.12 6.01 5.92
N ILE A 476 21.78 5.12 4.97
CA ILE A 476 20.82 4.03 5.17
C ILE A 476 21.45 2.70 4.79
N GLN A 477 21.15 1.67 5.59
CA GLN A 477 21.84 0.38 5.54
C GLN A 477 21.48 -0.45 4.30
N PHE A 478 20.26 -0.30 3.80
CA PHE A 478 19.72 -1.12 2.72
C PHE A 478 19.48 -0.30 1.47
N ASP A 479 19.54 -0.94 0.30
CA ASP A 479 19.24 -0.38 -1.01
C ASP A 479 17.73 -0.40 -1.31
N LEU A 480 17.35 -0.16 -2.58
CA LEU A 480 15.95 -0.17 -2.99
C LEU A 480 15.32 -1.58 -2.97
N ASP A 481 16.11 -2.64 -3.16
CA ASP A 481 15.69 -4.05 -3.06
C ASP A 481 15.76 -4.59 -1.61
N LEU A 482 16.09 -3.72 -0.66
CA LEU A 482 16.28 -4.05 0.76
C LEU A 482 17.47 -4.99 1.02
N LEU A 483 18.51 -4.89 0.19
CA LEU A 483 19.80 -5.56 0.27
C LEU A 483 20.85 -4.62 0.88
N ASN A 484 21.95 -5.15 1.42
CA ASN A 484 22.96 -4.31 2.07
C ASN A 484 23.62 -3.34 1.08
N ARG A 485 23.85 -2.09 1.52
CA ARG A 485 24.48 -1.03 0.72
C ARG A 485 25.99 -1.00 0.67
N ILE A 486 26.66 -1.57 1.65
CA ILE A 486 28.13 -1.66 1.64
C ILE A 486 28.43 -3.12 1.44
N TRP A 487 28.69 -3.49 0.20
CA TRP A 487 28.90 -4.86 -0.23
C TRP A 487 30.14 -4.94 -1.12
N ASP A 488 30.71 -6.14 -1.25
CA ASP A 488 31.80 -6.41 -2.20
C ASP A 488 31.15 -6.96 -3.47
N GLY A 489 30.69 -6.06 -4.34
CA GLY A 489 29.92 -6.40 -5.54
C GLY A 489 30.78 -7.04 -6.63
N ASN A 490 32.07 -6.71 -6.68
CA ASN A 490 33.03 -7.19 -7.67
C ASN A 490 33.85 -8.43 -7.21
N GLY A 491 33.85 -8.74 -5.91
CA GLY A 491 34.50 -9.91 -5.32
C GLY A 491 36.00 -9.75 -5.07
N ASP A 492 36.51 -8.54 -4.85
CA ASP A 492 37.93 -8.23 -4.59
C ASP A 492 38.31 -8.15 -3.11
N GLU A 493 37.38 -8.53 -2.23
CA GLU A 493 37.46 -8.48 -0.75
C GLU A 493 37.38 -7.06 -0.15
N ILE A 494 37.00 -6.04 -0.94
CA ILE A 494 36.84 -4.65 -0.48
C ILE A 494 35.38 -4.21 -0.67
N ALA A 495 34.62 -4.16 0.43
CA ALA A 495 33.24 -3.70 0.37
C ALA A 495 33.13 -2.18 0.16
N ILE A 496 32.60 -1.76 -0.99
CA ILE A 496 32.37 -0.37 -1.37
C ILE A 496 30.95 -0.26 -1.94
N VAL A 497 30.22 0.78 -1.55
CA VAL A 497 28.88 1.03 -2.10
C VAL A 497 28.90 1.24 -3.60
N ASP A 498 27.96 0.61 -4.30
CA ASP A 498 27.67 0.88 -5.70
C ASP A 498 27.16 2.31 -5.92
N MET A 499 27.41 2.87 -7.11
CA MET A 499 26.65 4.04 -7.53
C MET A 499 25.23 3.62 -7.94
N GLY A 500 24.22 4.35 -7.45
CA GLY A 500 22.83 4.22 -7.86
C GLY A 500 21.90 3.61 -6.81
N ALA A 501 20.65 3.34 -7.20
CA ALA A 501 19.56 2.93 -6.31
C ALA A 501 19.65 1.48 -5.81
N TYR A 502 20.47 0.65 -6.46
CA TYR A 502 20.61 -0.79 -6.20
C TYR A 502 22.06 -1.14 -5.86
N GLU A 503 22.24 -2.24 -5.15
CA GLU A 503 23.54 -2.85 -4.86
C GLU A 503 23.70 -4.18 -5.61
N HIS A 504 24.74 -4.31 -6.43
CA HIS A 504 24.97 -5.48 -7.25
C HIS A 504 25.42 -6.69 -6.43
N ASN A 505 24.78 -7.84 -6.66
CA ASN A 505 25.07 -9.13 -5.98
C ASN A 505 25.08 -9.08 -4.46
N SER A 506 24.53 -8.01 -3.87
CA SER A 506 24.36 -7.92 -2.43
C SER A 506 23.38 -8.98 -1.97
N ILE A 507 23.67 -9.56 -0.81
CA ILE A 507 22.75 -10.47 -0.13
C ILE A 507 22.17 -9.76 1.08
N PRO A 508 20.98 -10.17 1.55
CA PRO A 508 20.53 -9.79 2.89
C PRO A 508 21.59 -10.25 3.90
N ASN A 509 21.91 -9.43 4.91
CA ASN A 509 22.86 -9.81 5.95
C ASN A 509 22.52 -11.20 6.53
N GLU A 510 23.53 -12.06 6.68
CA GLU A 510 23.46 -13.14 7.65
C GLU A 510 23.22 -12.50 9.01
N VAL A 511 22.04 -12.73 9.58
CA VAL A 511 21.79 -12.31 10.96
C VAL A 511 22.66 -13.21 11.83
N ASP A 512 23.66 -12.62 12.49
CA ASP A 512 24.38 -13.27 13.57
C ASP A 512 23.33 -13.79 14.58
N GLU A 513 23.22 -15.11 14.72
CA GLU A 513 22.29 -15.76 15.66
C GLU A 513 22.46 -15.23 17.09
N THR A 514 23.59 -14.58 17.39
CA THR A 514 23.89 -14.03 18.71
C THR A 514 23.27 -12.64 18.98
N THR A 515 22.94 -11.83 17.98
CA THR A 515 22.20 -10.56 18.19
C THR A 515 20.69 -10.79 18.36
N LEU A 516 20.15 -11.88 17.82
CA LEU A 516 18.78 -12.36 18.13
C LEU A 516 18.67 -13.07 19.48
N ALA A 517 19.79 -13.49 20.09
CA ALA A 517 19.76 -14.24 21.34
C ALA A 517 19.27 -13.43 22.54
N ASN A 518 19.26 -12.09 22.48
CA ASN A 518 18.99 -11.25 23.65
C ASN A 518 17.76 -10.33 23.61
N GLU A 519 17.09 -10.07 22.48
CA GLU A 519 15.92 -9.15 22.53
C GLU A 519 14.60 -9.57 21.85
N ASN A 520 14.51 -10.51 20.92
CA ASN A 520 13.19 -10.92 20.38
C ASN A 520 13.19 -12.37 19.89
N LYS A 521 12.70 -13.29 20.71
CA LYS A 521 12.52 -14.69 20.33
C LYS A 521 11.17 -14.86 19.62
N ILE A 522 11.19 -15.33 18.38
CA ILE A 522 10.02 -15.87 17.66
C ILE A 522 10.24 -17.37 17.53
N HIS A 523 9.29 -18.16 18.01
CA HIS A 523 9.36 -19.63 18.04
C HIS A 523 8.59 -20.20 16.84
N VAL A 524 9.27 -21.05 16.07
CA VAL A 524 8.80 -21.57 14.78
C VAL A 524 8.76 -23.10 14.86
N TYR A 525 7.59 -23.72 14.69
CA TYR A 525 7.41 -25.17 14.88
C TYR A 525 6.22 -25.73 14.11
N PRO A 526 6.14 -27.05 13.81
CA PRO A 526 7.23 -28.01 13.94
C PRO A 526 8.32 -27.71 12.91
N ASN A 527 9.57 -28.02 13.25
CA ASN A 527 10.68 -28.01 12.30
C ASN A 527 11.48 -29.30 12.53
N PRO A 528 11.41 -30.31 11.65
CA PRO A 528 10.81 -30.27 10.30
C PRO A 528 9.28 -30.10 10.26
N ALA A 529 8.76 -29.41 9.24
CA ALA A 529 7.35 -29.09 9.01
C ALA A 529 6.81 -29.81 7.78
N LYS A 530 5.59 -30.34 7.79
CA LYS A 530 5.05 -31.03 6.60
C LYS A 530 4.13 -30.13 5.76
N ASP A 531 2.90 -29.95 6.22
CA ASP A 531 1.87 -29.20 5.51
C ASP A 531 1.70 -27.79 6.11
N PHE A 532 2.08 -27.62 7.39
CA PHE A 532 1.89 -26.38 8.12
C PHE A 532 3.05 -26.08 9.06
N LEU A 533 3.23 -24.80 9.32
CA LEU A 533 4.18 -24.21 10.25
C LEU A 533 3.40 -23.30 11.22
N TYR A 534 3.83 -23.21 12.48
CA TYR A 534 3.35 -22.30 13.50
C TYR A 534 4.43 -21.30 13.88
N VAL A 535 4.06 -20.03 13.97
CA VAL A 535 4.93 -18.93 14.38
C VAL A 535 4.35 -18.29 15.62
N GLU A 536 5.10 -18.35 16.71
CA GLU A 536 4.71 -17.90 18.05
C GLU A 536 5.71 -16.84 18.53
N PRO A 537 5.30 -15.57 18.64
CA PRO A 537 6.18 -14.51 19.14
C PRO A 537 6.25 -14.55 20.67
N ASN A 538 7.42 -14.27 21.24
CA ASN A 538 7.59 -14.24 22.69
C ASN A 538 7.00 -12.99 23.37
N GLN A 539 6.55 -11.99 22.61
CA GLN A 539 5.86 -10.80 23.09
C GLN A 539 4.78 -10.35 22.10
N CYS A 540 3.88 -9.45 22.53
CA CYS A 540 2.87 -8.89 21.62
C CYS A 540 3.54 -8.09 20.51
N CYS A 541 3.12 -8.31 19.27
CA CYS A 541 3.63 -7.64 18.08
C CYS A 541 2.46 -7.08 17.26
N GLU A 542 2.62 -5.88 16.70
CA GLU A 542 1.54 -5.17 16.00
C GLU A 542 1.35 -5.63 14.54
N SER A 543 2.47 -5.97 13.88
CA SER A 543 2.49 -6.51 12.51
C SER A 543 3.75 -7.34 12.31
N VAL A 544 3.60 -8.53 11.75
CA VAL A 544 4.70 -9.47 11.54
C VAL A 544 4.69 -9.95 10.10
N ASN A 545 5.71 -9.61 9.32
CA ASN A 545 5.84 -10.12 7.95
C ASN A 545 6.77 -11.33 7.90
N ILE A 546 6.34 -12.43 7.28
CA ILE A 546 7.08 -13.70 7.21
C ILE A 546 7.38 -14.04 5.76
N ILE A 547 8.66 -14.09 5.41
CA ILE A 547 9.11 -14.42 4.06
C ILE A 547 9.87 -15.74 4.13
N LEU A 548 9.52 -16.74 3.32
CA LEU A 548 10.36 -17.93 3.11
C LEU A 548 11.13 -17.78 1.81
N PHE A 549 12.41 -18.08 1.87
CA PHE A 549 13.32 -18.14 0.74
C PHE A 549 13.74 -19.59 0.49
N ASP A 550 13.85 -19.96 -0.77
CA ASP A 550 14.53 -21.20 -1.15
C ASP A 550 16.06 -21.08 -0.97
N ILE A 551 16.79 -22.17 -1.23
CA ILE A 551 18.26 -22.21 -1.11
C ILE A 551 19.00 -21.30 -2.10
N SER A 552 18.31 -20.77 -3.12
CA SER A 552 18.87 -19.81 -4.08
C SER A 552 18.60 -18.36 -3.68
N GLY A 553 17.91 -18.14 -2.56
CA GLY A 553 17.55 -16.81 -2.07
C GLY A 553 16.27 -16.25 -2.70
N GLN A 554 15.53 -17.03 -3.49
CA GLN A 554 14.28 -16.58 -4.09
C GLN A 554 13.13 -16.67 -3.07
N PRO A 555 12.32 -15.60 -2.89
CA PRO A 555 11.17 -15.65 -2.00
C PRO A 555 10.09 -16.57 -2.60
N VAL A 556 9.72 -17.61 -1.85
CA VAL A 556 8.72 -18.61 -2.23
C VAL A 556 7.43 -18.50 -1.42
N LEU A 557 7.45 -17.72 -0.33
CA LEU A 557 6.27 -17.38 0.49
C LEU A 557 6.51 -16.02 1.13
N ASN A 558 5.48 -15.18 1.21
CA ASN A 558 5.53 -13.85 1.84
C ASN A 558 4.17 -13.55 2.47
N GLU A 559 4.07 -13.72 3.79
CA GLU A 559 2.84 -13.69 4.57
C GLU A 559 2.90 -12.60 5.63
N LYS A 560 2.04 -11.57 5.50
CA LYS A 560 1.90 -10.50 6.50
C LYS A 560 0.81 -10.88 7.52
N LEU A 561 1.20 -11.01 8.77
CA LEU A 561 0.32 -11.35 9.89
C LEU A 561 -0.14 -10.09 10.64
N LYS A 562 -1.41 -10.07 11.04
CA LYS A 562 -2.01 -9.05 11.93
C LYS A 562 -1.43 -9.16 13.34
N SER A 563 -1.76 -8.20 14.21
CA SER A 563 -1.26 -8.15 15.59
C SER A 563 -1.37 -9.49 16.31
N ILE A 564 -0.26 -10.05 16.76
CA ILE A 564 -0.20 -11.33 17.45
C ILE A 564 0.03 -11.04 18.93
N SER A 565 -0.86 -11.53 19.79
CA SER A 565 -0.68 -11.40 21.23
C SER A 565 0.43 -12.34 21.74
N SER A 566 1.11 -11.98 22.82
CA SER A 566 2.14 -12.85 23.41
C SER A 566 1.55 -14.21 23.75
N GLN A 567 2.14 -15.31 23.23
CA GLN A 567 1.69 -16.71 23.37
C GLN A 567 0.58 -17.20 22.43
N GLU A 568 0.13 -16.39 21.45
CA GLU A 568 -0.67 -16.91 20.33
C GLU A 568 0.25 -17.41 19.21
N SER A 569 -0.08 -18.57 18.64
CA SER A 569 0.65 -19.13 17.49
C SER A 569 -0.16 -18.92 16.22
N VAL A 570 0.50 -18.42 15.18
CA VAL A 570 -0.10 -18.25 13.86
C VAL A 570 0.27 -19.40 12.96
N LYS A 571 -0.75 -20.02 12.35
CA LYS A 571 -0.61 -21.17 11.48
C LYS A 571 -0.43 -20.72 10.02
N LEU A 572 0.72 -21.04 9.44
CA LEU A 572 1.07 -20.85 8.02
C LEU A 572 0.89 -22.15 7.25
N ASP A 573 0.23 -22.09 6.10
CA ASP A 573 0.15 -23.20 5.14
C ASP A 573 1.37 -23.18 4.24
N ILE A 574 2.14 -24.26 4.28
CA ILE A 574 3.34 -24.46 3.45
C ILE A 574 3.18 -25.68 2.53
N SER A 575 2.00 -26.28 2.45
CA SER A 575 1.76 -27.53 1.72
C SER A 575 2.08 -27.43 0.23
N GLY A 576 2.00 -26.22 -0.34
CA GLY A 576 2.35 -25.92 -1.74
C GLY A 576 3.85 -25.89 -2.03
N LEU A 577 4.72 -25.85 -1.02
CA LEU A 577 6.17 -25.83 -1.20
C LEU A 577 6.72 -27.26 -1.43
N PRO A 578 7.73 -27.45 -2.29
CA PRO A 578 8.46 -28.73 -2.38
C PRO A 578 9.13 -29.14 -1.05
N ASP A 579 9.44 -30.43 -0.87
CA ASP A 579 10.24 -30.88 0.29
C ASP A 579 11.68 -30.37 0.13
N GLY A 580 12.25 -29.79 1.18
CA GLY A 580 13.51 -29.05 1.03
C GLY A 580 13.92 -28.20 2.22
N LEU A 581 15.06 -27.54 2.06
CA LEU A 581 15.56 -26.56 3.02
C LEU A 581 15.13 -25.16 2.60
N TYR A 582 14.57 -24.41 3.55
CA TYR A 582 14.13 -23.04 3.40
C TYR A 582 14.75 -22.15 4.48
N PHE A 583 14.89 -20.87 4.18
CA PHE A 583 15.25 -19.84 5.14
C PHE A 583 14.08 -18.89 5.30
N GLY A 584 13.55 -18.76 6.51
CA GLY A 584 12.48 -17.82 6.83
C GLY A 584 13.03 -16.53 7.40
N ARG A 585 12.42 -15.40 7.06
CA ARG A 585 12.64 -14.08 7.66
C ARG A 585 11.34 -13.60 8.26
N VAL A 586 11.39 -13.06 9.47
CA VAL A 586 10.29 -12.46 10.20
C VAL A 586 10.62 -10.99 10.44
N ILE A 587 9.75 -10.07 10.04
CA ILE A 587 9.97 -8.63 10.13
C ILE A 587 8.90 -8.04 11.03
N GLU A 588 9.31 -7.30 12.06
CA GLU A 588 8.46 -6.62 13.03
C GLU A 588 9.03 -5.21 13.27
N ASN A 589 8.22 -4.16 13.05
CA ASN A 589 8.56 -2.77 13.42
C ASN A 589 9.97 -2.31 12.99
N GLY A 590 10.38 -2.67 11.75
CA GLY A 590 11.70 -2.33 11.20
C GLY A 590 12.86 -3.21 11.67
N SER A 591 12.61 -4.16 12.56
CA SER A 591 13.55 -5.21 12.97
C SER A 591 13.25 -6.52 12.22
N ALA A 592 14.28 -7.28 11.86
CA ALA A 592 14.11 -8.56 11.17
C ALA A 592 14.87 -9.68 11.89
N GLY A 593 14.27 -10.87 11.98
CA GLY A 593 14.89 -12.10 12.44
C GLY A 593 14.77 -13.22 11.42
N CYS A 594 15.70 -14.16 11.42
CA CYS A 594 15.69 -15.28 10.46
C CYS A 594 15.59 -16.64 11.18
N PHE A 595 15.02 -17.64 10.51
CA PHE A 595 14.95 -19.02 10.98
C PHE A 595 15.21 -20.00 9.84
N LYS A 596 15.74 -21.17 10.17
CA LYS A 596 15.87 -22.30 9.24
C LYS A 596 14.60 -23.14 9.27
N LEU A 597 14.07 -23.54 8.12
CA LEU A 597 12.91 -24.44 8.02
C LEU A 597 13.26 -25.65 7.15
N ILE A 598 13.04 -26.85 7.69
CA ILE A 598 13.09 -28.10 6.92
C ILE A 598 11.64 -28.49 6.62
N LYS A 599 11.26 -28.54 5.34
CA LYS A 599 9.97 -29.06 4.92
C LYS A 599 10.08 -30.54 4.53
#